data_AF-A0A2W4KNA6-F1
#
_entry.id   AF-A0A2W4KNA6-F1
#
_cell.length_a   1.000
_cell.length_b   1.000
_cell.length_c   1.000
_cell.angle_alpha   90.00
_cell.angle_beta   90.00
_cell.angle_gamma   90.00
#
_symmetry.space_group_name_H-M   'P 1'
#
loop_
_entity.id
_entity.type
_entity.pdbx_description
1 polymer ?
#
loop_
_entity_poly.entity_id
_entity_poly.type
_entity_poly.pdbx_seq_one_letter_code
_entity_poly.pdbx_strand_id
1 'polypeptide(L)'
;SFLDGDPDRPLVTGAVYNGTQTVPYTLPDEQTKSTIKTNTSPGGGGYNEIRFEDKKGSEELYVQAEKDMKLLVKNDRTKTVQHDETNTIKNNRTTTIQEGNESLTVSNGNRTIKVEKGNETHTVAGTRSVTVTKAETHTNSDSFKQEVTKDYTLKVSGNLTIDVTGSVTIKSASSITIKAGTSLTNEAGTSLTNKAGTSLTNEAQMSLTNKANMNIENNAVMQLTNKGGTMQTVDGGGMLVIKGGMVKIN
;
A
#
# COMPACT_ATOMS: atom_id res chain seq x y z
N SER A 1 -9.00 53.71 37.54
CA SER A 1 -8.73 54.05 38.95
C SER A 1 -7.22 53.94 39.18
N PHE A 2 -6.71 54.16 40.40
CA PHE A 2 -5.30 54.00 40.74
C PHE A 2 -5.18 53.06 41.94
N LEU A 3 -4.16 52.21 41.98
CA LEU A 3 -3.89 51.38 43.15
C LEU A 3 -3.50 52.31 44.31
N ASP A 4 -4.27 52.31 45.41
CA ASP A 4 -4.09 53.18 46.58
C ASP A 4 -4.08 54.69 46.28
N GLY A 5 -4.65 55.12 45.15
CA GLY A 5 -4.66 56.53 44.73
C GLY A 5 -3.33 57.03 44.16
N ASP A 6 -2.33 56.16 43.98
CA ASP A 6 -1.02 56.49 43.41
C ASP A 6 -1.14 56.71 41.89
N PRO A 7 -0.97 57.95 41.38
CA PRO A 7 -1.07 58.27 39.96
C PRO A 7 -0.11 57.46 39.08
N ASP A 8 1.00 56.97 39.64
CA ASP A 8 2.00 56.16 38.94
C ASP A 8 1.61 54.66 38.88
N ARG A 9 0.48 54.29 39.48
CA ARG A 9 -0.09 52.92 39.48
C ARG A 9 -1.52 52.89 38.92
N PRO A 10 -1.72 53.25 37.64
CA PRO A 10 -3.05 53.22 37.04
C PRO A 10 -3.61 51.79 37.01
N LEU A 11 -4.85 51.67 37.46
CA LEU A 11 -5.69 50.49 37.34
C LEU A 11 -6.70 50.73 36.21
N VAL A 12 -6.51 50.07 35.08
CA VAL A 12 -7.46 50.11 33.96
C VAL A 12 -8.46 48.99 34.14
N THR A 13 -9.67 49.31 34.60
CA THR A 13 -10.77 48.36 34.86
C THR A 13 -11.67 48.12 33.65
N GLY A 14 -11.50 48.92 32.59
CA GLY A 14 -12.22 48.81 31.33
C GLY A 14 -11.92 50.01 30.42
N ALA A 15 -12.00 49.81 29.11
CA ALA A 15 -11.98 50.88 28.13
C ALA A 15 -13.38 50.97 27.49
N VAL A 16 -14.01 52.12 27.58
CA VAL A 16 -15.27 52.39 26.87
C VAL A 16 -14.96 52.85 25.45
N TYR A 17 -15.66 52.26 24.48
CA TYR A 17 -15.64 52.73 23.10
C TYR A 17 -16.11 54.18 23.04
N ASN A 18 -15.52 54.97 22.15
CA ASN A 18 -15.82 56.39 21.97
C ASN A 18 -15.83 56.73 20.46
N GLY A 19 -16.01 58.00 20.10
CA GLY A 19 -16.12 58.42 18.70
C GLY A 19 -14.87 58.13 17.84
N THR A 20 -13.70 57.90 18.44
CA THR A 20 -12.45 57.56 17.74
C THR A 20 -12.14 56.07 17.79
N GLN A 21 -12.63 55.35 18.80
CA GLN A 21 -12.53 53.90 18.95
C GLN A 21 -13.94 53.32 19.05
N THR A 22 -14.55 53.03 17.90
CA THR A 22 -15.93 52.51 17.81
C THR A 22 -16.01 51.06 18.26
N VAL A 23 -17.22 50.61 18.58
CA VAL A 23 -17.49 49.20 18.88
C VAL A 23 -17.04 48.29 17.71
N PRO A 24 -16.45 47.11 17.97
CA PRO A 24 -15.98 46.21 16.92
C PRO A 24 -17.12 45.62 16.08
N TYR A 25 -18.33 45.58 16.63
CA TYR A 25 -19.54 45.04 16.01
C TYR A 25 -20.73 46.00 16.23
N THR A 26 -21.65 46.04 15.27
CA THR A 26 -22.81 46.95 15.27
C THR A 26 -23.80 46.57 16.38
N LEU A 27 -24.16 47.55 17.21
CA LEU A 27 -25.20 47.39 18.22
C LEU A 27 -26.52 48.02 17.74
N PRO A 28 -27.70 47.44 18.09
CA PRO A 28 -27.90 46.31 19.02
C PRO A 28 -27.83 44.91 18.36
N ASP A 29 -27.66 44.83 17.04
CA ASP A 29 -27.77 43.57 16.28
C ASP A 29 -26.82 42.47 16.78
N GLU A 30 -25.64 42.87 17.23
CA GLU A 30 -24.55 41.98 17.68
C GLU A 30 -24.33 42.04 19.20
N GLN A 31 -25.39 42.36 19.96
CA GLN A 31 -25.33 42.54 21.42
C GLN A 31 -24.92 41.28 22.21
N THR A 32 -24.98 40.10 21.59
CA THR A 32 -24.58 38.82 22.18
C THR A 32 -23.11 38.46 21.92
N LYS A 33 -22.35 39.33 21.24
CA LYS A 33 -20.91 39.14 21.00
C LYS A 33 -20.05 39.80 22.08
N SER A 34 -19.12 39.02 22.63
CA SER A 34 -18.07 39.50 23.53
C SER A 34 -16.70 39.23 22.92
N THR A 35 -15.85 40.26 22.80
CA THR A 35 -14.60 40.14 22.02
C THR A 35 -13.39 40.76 22.71
N ILE A 36 -12.23 40.12 22.57
CA ILE A 36 -10.90 40.71 22.77
C ILE A 36 -10.28 40.86 21.38
N LYS A 37 -10.25 42.08 20.84
CA LYS A 37 -9.76 42.38 19.49
C LYS A 37 -8.66 43.44 19.53
N THR A 38 -7.53 43.15 18.88
CA THR A 38 -6.37 44.05 18.84
C THR A 38 -5.95 44.33 17.40
N ASN A 39 -5.64 45.59 17.07
CA ASN A 39 -5.19 45.99 15.73
C ASN A 39 -3.69 45.78 15.54
N THR A 40 -3.30 45.41 14.32
CA THR A 40 -1.90 45.43 13.89
C THR A 40 -1.33 46.86 14.01
N SER A 41 -0.13 46.98 14.57
CA SER A 41 0.54 48.26 14.83
C SER A 41 2.02 48.20 14.40
N PRO A 42 2.60 49.34 13.92
CA PRO A 42 1.93 50.58 13.56
C PRO A 42 1.27 50.49 12.17
N GLY A 43 0.26 51.33 11.92
CA GLY A 43 -0.27 51.53 10.56
C GLY A 43 -1.43 50.63 10.12
N GLY A 44 -2.07 49.89 11.04
CA GLY A 44 -3.43 49.33 10.93
C GLY A 44 -3.86 48.71 9.59
N GLY A 45 -3.96 47.38 9.53
CA GLY A 45 -4.50 46.66 8.36
C GLY A 45 -4.90 45.21 8.60
N GLY A 46 -4.74 44.72 9.84
CA GLY A 46 -5.03 43.35 10.27
C GLY A 46 -5.34 43.31 11.77
N TYR A 47 -5.75 42.15 12.30
CA TYR A 47 -6.15 42.02 13.69
C TYR A 47 -6.00 40.60 14.26
N ASN A 48 -5.78 40.51 15.57
CA ASN A 48 -6.02 39.29 16.33
C ASN A 48 -7.36 39.42 17.05
N GLU A 49 -8.08 38.31 17.19
CA GLU A 49 -9.39 38.30 17.84
C GLU A 49 -9.65 36.99 18.58
N ILE A 50 -10.19 37.11 19.78
CA ILE A 50 -10.95 36.05 20.45
C ILE A 50 -12.37 36.59 20.61
N ARG A 51 -13.34 35.90 20.03
CA ARG A 51 -14.75 36.30 20.05
C ARG A 51 -15.63 35.15 20.54
N PHE A 52 -16.54 35.48 21.44
CA PHE A 52 -17.61 34.63 21.93
C PHE A 52 -18.93 35.16 21.38
N GLU A 53 -19.72 34.29 20.78
CA GLU A 53 -21.11 34.54 20.37
C GLU A 53 -22.02 33.62 21.19
N ASP A 54 -22.95 34.21 21.93
CA ASP A 54 -23.89 33.50 22.82
C ASP A 54 -25.34 33.56 22.31
N LYS A 55 -25.56 33.95 21.05
CA LYS A 55 -26.87 33.88 20.40
C LYS A 55 -27.32 32.43 20.26
N LYS A 56 -28.45 32.12 20.88
CA LYS A 56 -29.05 30.77 20.87
C LYS A 56 -29.16 30.19 19.46
N GLY A 57 -28.54 29.03 19.24
CA GLY A 57 -28.52 28.31 17.96
C GLY A 57 -27.50 28.84 16.95
N SER A 58 -26.62 29.75 17.35
CA SER A 58 -25.53 30.30 16.53
C SER A 58 -24.28 30.54 17.40
N GLU A 59 -24.13 29.77 18.47
CA GLU A 59 -23.06 29.91 19.44
C GLU A 59 -21.69 29.63 18.79
N GLU A 60 -20.71 30.48 19.06
CA GLU A 60 -19.39 30.39 18.43
C GLU A 60 -18.28 30.84 19.39
N LEU A 61 -17.17 30.09 19.38
CA LEU A 61 -15.87 30.61 19.80
C LEU A 61 -15.01 30.77 18.55
N TYR A 62 -14.67 32.01 18.24
CA TYR A 62 -13.80 32.36 17.13
C TYR A 62 -12.43 32.81 17.64
N VAL A 63 -11.37 32.27 17.03
CA VAL A 63 -9.99 32.66 17.31
C VAL A 63 -9.30 32.96 15.99
N GLN A 64 -8.81 34.19 15.84
CA GLN A 64 -7.99 34.62 14.72
C GLN A 64 -6.61 35.02 15.22
N ALA A 65 -5.58 34.49 14.56
CA ALA A 65 -4.24 35.06 14.56
C ALA A 65 -3.98 35.71 13.20
N GLU A 66 -3.56 36.97 13.18
CA GLU A 66 -3.28 37.71 11.94
C GLU A 66 -2.16 37.08 11.11
N LYS A 67 -1.16 36.51 11.80
CA LYS A 67 0.02 35.92 11.16
C LYS A 67 0.35 34.54 11.72
N ASP A 68 0.83 34.50 12.96
CA ASP A 68 1.34 33.28 13.59
C ASP A 68 0.53 32.95 14.84
N MET A 69 0.00 31.73 14.94
CA MET A 69 -0.51 31.17 16.19
C MET A 69 0.48 30.14 16.72
N LYS A 70 1.06 30.40 17.89
CA LYS A 70 1.90 29.43 18.62
C LYS A 70 1.13 28.87 19.80
N LEU A 71 0.99 27.55 19.85
CA LEU A 71 0.34 26.84 20.96
C LEU A 71 1.37 25.92 21.63
N LEU A 72 1.65 26.16 22.91
CA LEU A 72 2.44 25.29 23.76
C LEU A 72 1.54 24.75 24.87
N VAL A 73 1.42 23.42 24.96
CA VAL A 73 0.74 22.74 26.07
C VAL A 73 1.81 21.95 26.82
N LYS A 74 2.04 22.27 28.10
CA LYS A 74 3.14 21.70 28.89
C LYS A 74 2.85 20.35 29.53
N ASN A 75 1.58 19.93 29.52
CA ASN A 75 1.14 18.66 30.07
C ASN A 75 0.25 17.96 29.03
N ASP A 76 -1.07 17.98 29.22
CA ASP A 76 -2.02 17.24 28.38
C ASP A 76 -2.90 18.17 27.54
N ARG A 77 -3.18 17.76 26.30
CA ARG A 77 -4.22 18.33 25.45
C ARG A 77 -5.18 17.22 25.05
N THR A 78 -6.44 17.34 25.46
CA THR A 78 -7.54 16.51 24.98
C THR A 78 -8.40 17.32 24.01
N LYS A 79 -8.87 16.69 22.92
CA LYS A 79 -9.82 17.29 21.97
C LYS A 79 -10.94 16.29 21.69
N THR A 80 -12.17 16.74 21.83
CA THR A 80 -13.38 16.00 21.45
C THR A 80 -14.22 16.88 20.55
N VAL A 81 -14.62 16.36 19.40
CA VAL A 81 -15.53 17.03 18.45
C VAL A 81 -16.71 16.10 18.27
N GLN A 82 -17.91 16.57 18.63
CA GLN A 82 -19.12 15.74 18.68
C GLN A 82 -19.76 15.51 17.30
N HIS A 83 -19.38 16.32 16.31
CA HIS A 83 -19.86 16.24 14.94
C HIS A 83 -18.66 16.21 13.99
N ASP A 84 -18.45 17.25 13.19
CA ASP A 84 -17.43 17.25 12.13
C ASP A 84 -16.19 18.07 12.48
N GLU A 85 -15.03 17.59 12.04
CA GLU A 85 -13.78 18.33 12.01
C GLU A 85 -13.27 18.44 10.58
N THR A 86 -12.98 19.65 10.11
CA THR A 86 -12.32 19.91 8.82
C THR A 86 -11.02 20.67 9.04
N ASN A 87 -9.92 20.15 8.48
CA ASN A 87 -8.61 20.77 8.54
C ASN A 87 -8.09 21.01 7.11
N THR A 88 -7.87 22.28 6.76
CA THR A 88 -7.32 22.68 5.46
C THR A 88 -5.94 23.32 5.65
N ILE A 89 -4.90 22.64 5.15
CA ILE A 89 -3.51 23.14 5.18
C ILE A 89 -3.11 23.44 3.73
N LYS A 90 -2.86 24.72 3.41
CA LYS A 90 -2.51 25.16 2.04
C LYS A 90 -1.06 24.86 1.62
N ASN A 91 -0.24 24.45 2.57
CA ASN A 91 1.18 24.18 2.37
C ASN A 91 1.55 22.89 3.15
N ASN A 92 2.70 22.87 3.82
CA ASN A 92 3.20 21.67 4.47
C ASN A 92 2.55 21.41 5.84
N ARG A 93 2.35 20.12 6.15
CA ARG A 93 2.07 19.62 7.50
C ARG A 93 3.16 18.62 7.89
N THR A 94 3.78 18.84 9.04
CA THR A 94 4.71 17.88 9.66
C THR A 94 4.10 17.40 10.98
N THR A 95 4.23 16.10 11.27
CA THR A 95 3.82 15.50 12.54
C THR A 95 4.94 14.58 13.01
N THR A 96 5.40 14.77 14.24
CA THR A 96 6.48 14.01 14.84
C THR A 96 6.03 13.53 16.21
N ILE A 97 6.03 12.20 16.40
CA ILE A 97 5.84 11.55 17.70
C ILE A 97 7.22 11.03 18.09
N GLN A 98 7.86 11.67 19.07
CA GLN A 98 9.22 11.32 19.48
C GLN A 98 9.24 10.03 20.30
N GLU A 99 8.24 9.84 21.15
CA GLU A 99 8.12 8.70 22.05
C GLU A 99 6.65 8.24 22.12
N GLY A 100 6.44 6.95 22.39
CA GLY A 100 5.11 6.36 22.51
C GLY A 100 4.55 5.80 21.20
N ASN A 101 3.22 5.77 21.09
CA ASN A 101 2.50 5.10 20.01
C ASN A 101 1.50 6.05 19.34
N GLU A 102 1.27 5.85 18.05
CA GLU A 102 0.14 6.44 17.31
C GLU A 102 -0.89 5.35 17.00
N SER A 103 -2.17 5.64 17.24
CA SER A 103 -3.27 4.74 16.91
C SER A 103 -4.36 5.51 16.19
N LEU A 104 -4.91 4.91 15.13
CA LEU A 104 -6.05 5.42 14.38
C LEU A 104 -7.10 4.31 14.29
N THR A 105 -8.30 4.59 14.78
CA THR A 105 -9.46 3.70 14.68
C THR A 105 -10.60 4.42 13.97
N VAL A 106 -11.13 3.79 12.92
CA VAL A 106 -12.37 4.20 12.26
C VAL A 106 -13.39 3.09 12.50
N SER A 107 -14.20 3.23 13.55
CA SER A 107 -15.12 2.17 13.97
C SER A 107 -16.27 1.94 12.98
N ASN A 108 -16.71 3.02 12.31
CA ASN A 108 -17.76 2.99 11.30
C ASN A 108 -17.35 3.89 10.12
N GLY A 109 -17.61 3.44 8.90
CA GLY A 109 -17.32 4.20 7.69
C GLY A 109 -16.03 3.76 6.97
N ASN A 110 -15.51 4.66 6.15
CA ASN A 110 -14.41 4.38 5.22
C ASN A 110 -13.22 5.30 5.48
N ARG A 111 -12.01 4.83 5.16
CA ARG A 111 -10.79 5.66 5.09
C ARG A 111 -10.35 5.78 3.63
N THR A 112 -10.16 7.00 3.15
CA THR A 112 -9.63 7.29 1.81
C THR A 112 -8.33 8.07 1.95
N ILE A 113 -7.31 7.65 1.19
CA ILE A 113 -6.02 8.36 1.07
C ILE A 113 -5.79 8.61 -0.42
N LYS A 114 -5.49 9.86 -0.80
CA LYS A 114 -5.23 10.25 -2.18
C LYS A 114 -4.03 11.19 -2.23
N VAL A 115 -2.99 10.77 -2.94
CA VAL A 115 -1.85 11.62 -3.32
C VAL A 115 -2.00 11.91 -4.82
N GLU A 116 -2.48 13.11 -5.16
CA GLU A 116 -2.77 13.44 -6.57
C GLU A 116 -1.51 13.63 -7.41
N LYS A 117 -0.45 14.14 -6.79
CA LYS A 117 0.84 14.40 -7.41
C LYS A 117 1.94 14.12 -6.39
N GLY A 118 3.04 13.54 -6.86
CA GLY A 118 4.19 13.20 -6.02
C GLY A 118 4.20 11.73 -5.60
N ASN A 119 4.99 11.44 -4.57
CA ASN A 119 5.29 10.07 -4.13
C ASN A 119 4.77 9.82 -2.71
N GLU A 120 4.42 8.57 -2.42
CA GLU A 120 4.16 8.07 -1.07
C GLU A 120 5.28 7.08 -0.69
N THR A 121 5.83 7.20 0.51
CA THR A 121 6.92 6.33 0.98
C THR A 121 6.62 5.85 2.39
N HIS A 122 6.78 4.54 2.61
CA HIS A 122 6.56 3.89 3.90
C HIS A 122 7.84 3.16 4.30
N THR A 123 8.34 3.47 5.50
CA THR A 123 9.49 2.77 6.08
C THR A 123 9.10 2.26 7.46
N VAL A 124 9.25 0.96 7.66
CA VAL A 124 8.94 0.29 8.94
C VAL A 124 10.19 -0.50 9.32
N ALA A 125 10.85 -0.10 10.41
CA ALA A 125 12.06 -0.78 10.90
C ALA A 125 11.75 -2.13 11.56
N GLY A 126 10.54 -2.25 12.15
CA GLY A 126 10.04 -3.48 12.74
C GLY A 126 9.16 -4.29 11.77
N THR A 127 8.21 -5.04 12.33
CA THR A 127 7.26 -5.84 11.57
C THR A 127 6.10 -4.98 11.05
N ARG A 128 5.73 -5.15 9.77
CA ARG A 128 4.47 -4.63 9.21
C ARG A 128 3.49 -5.79 9.03
N SER A 129 2.39 -5.76 9.78
CA SER A 129 1.28 -6.71 9.64
C SER A 129 0.10 -6.07 8.92
N VAL A 130 -0.47 -6.77 7.95
CA VAL A 130 -1.66 -6.35 7.21
C VAL A 130 -2.67 -7.48 7.24
N THR A 131 -3.92 -7.18 7.57
CA THR A 131 -5.01 -8.15 7.55
C THR A 131 -6.20 -7.50 6.86
N VAL A 132 -6.59 -8.06 5.72
CA VAL A 132 -7.78 -7.68 4.97
C VAL A 132 -8.75 -8.84 5.04
N THR A 133 -9.94 -8.62 5.62
CA THR A 133 -10.93 -9.68 5.86
C THR A 133 -11.85 -9.94 4.68
N LYS A 134 -11.82 -9.05 3.68
CA LYS A 134 -12.57 -9.13 2.43
C LYS A 134 -11.60 -9.07 1.25
N ALA A 135 -12.03 -8.52 0.11
CA ALA A 135 -11.21 -8.40 -1.09
C ALA A 135 -10.10 -7.34 -0.93
N GLU A 136 -8.95 -7.62 -1.56
CA GLU A 136 -7.84 -6.70 -1.73
C GLU A 136 -7.48 -6.65 -3.22
N THR A 137 -7.40 -5.43 -3.78
CA THR A 137 -7.08 -5.22 -5.20
C THR A 137 -5.90 -4.26 -5.32
N HIS A 138 -4.86 -4.67 -6.03
CA HIS A 138 -3.68 -3.84 -6.30
C HIS A 138 -3.59 -3.61 -7.81
N THR A 139 -3.50 -2.34 -8.21
CA THR A 139 -3.29 -1.95 -9.61
C THR A 139 -2.04 -1.09 -9.70
N ASN A 140 -1.02 -1.60 -10.39
CA ASN A 140 0.19 -0.88 -10.73
C ASN A 140 0.18 -0.66 -12.24
N SER A 141 0.03 0.60 -12.69
CA SER A 141 0.03 0.95 -14.12
C SER A 141 1.44 0.99 -14.74
N ASP A 142 2.47 0.89 -13.90
CA ASP A 142 3.87 0.79 -14.26
C ASP A 142 4.47 -0.43 -13.52
N SER A 143 5.76 -0.44 -13.26
CA SER A 143 6.46 -1.56 -12.63
C SER A 143 6.08 -1.81 -11.16
N PHE A 144 6.13 -3.08 -10.77
CA PHE A 144 6.07 -3.53 -9.38
C PHE A 144 7.33 -4.36 -9.09
N LYS A 145 8.09 -3.97 -8.05
CA LYS A 145 9.27 -4.69 -7.58
C LYS A 145 9.03 -5.17 -6.16
N GLN A 146 9.17 -6.48 -5.93
CA GLN A 146 9.16 -7.08 -4.61
C GLN A 146 10.49 -7.80 -4.38
N GLU A 147 11.18 -7.42 -3.30
CA GLU A 147 12.45 -8.02 -2.90
C GLU A 147 12.31 -8.58 -1.49
N VAL A 148 12.54 -9.88 -1.34
CA VAL A 148 12.44 -10.61 -0.07
C VAL A 148 13.76 -11.33 0.14
N THR A 149 14.49 -10.95 1.18
CA THR A 149 15.86 -11.45 1.45
C THR A 149 15.88 -12.76 2.23
N LYS A 150 14.74 -13.13 2.82
CA LYS A 150 14.52 -14.40 3.51
C LYS A 150 13.37 -15.15 2.80
N ASP A 151 12.48 -15.76 3.56
CA ASP A 151 11.43 -16.61 3.01
C ASP A 151 10.24 -15.80 2.47
N TYR A 152 9.72 -16.22 1.32
CA TYR A 152 8.44 -15.78 0.78
C TYR A 152 7.49 -16.98 0.70
N THR A 153 6.41 -16.94 1.47
CA THR A 153 5.38 -17.98 1.45
C THR A 153 4.09 -17.44 0.87
N LEU A 154 3.64 -18.01 -0.24
CA LEU A 154 2.33 -17.74 -0.84
C LEU A 154 1.44 -18.96 -0.66
N LYS A 155 0.36 -18.81 0.10
CA LYS A 155 -0.68 -19.83 0.26
C LYS A 155 -1.99 -19.32 -0.31
N VAL A 156 -2.48 -19.98 -1.35
CA VAL A 156 -3.77 -19.68 -1.98
C VAL A 156 -4.67 -20.89 -1.82
N SER A 157 -5.82 -20.72 -1.16
CA SER A 157 -6.78 -21.82 -0.94
C SER A 157 -7.73 -22.01 -2.12
N GLY A 158 -7.96 -20.94 -2.89
CA GLY A 158 -8.67 -21.00 -4.17
C GLY A 158 -7.68 -21.14 -5.34
N ASN A 159 -8.00 -20.50 -6.46
CA ASN A 159 -7.17 -20.54 -7.65
C ASN A 159 -6.08 -19.47 -7.62
N LEU A 160 -4.88 -19.82 -8.11
CA LEU A 160 -3.83 -18.87 -8.46
C LEU A 160 -3.71 -18.81 -9.99
N THR A 161 -3.96 -17.64 -10.56
CA THR A 161 -3.77 -17.38 -11.99
C THR A 161 -2.60 -16.41 -12.16
N ILE A 162 -1.65 -16.76 -13.02
CA ILE A 162 -0.53 -15.91 -13.42
C ILE A 162 -0.66 -15.71 -14.93
N ASP A 163 -1.21 -14.56 -15.33
CA ASP A 163 -1.38 -14.17 -16.73
C ASP A 163 -0.35 -13.09 -17.09
N VAL A 164 0.58 -13.44 -17.97
CA VAL A 164 1.74 -12.60 -18.32
C VAL A 164 1.88 -12.59 -19.83
N THR A 165 1.67 -11.42 -20.44
CA THR A 165 1.87 -11.23 -21.89
C THR A 165 3.35 -11.37 -22.30
N GLY A 166 4.26 -10.98 -21.40
CA GLY A 166 5.70 -11.08 -21.59
C GLY A 166 6.23 -12.47 -21.27
N SER A 167 7.42 -12.52 -20.67
CA SER A 167 8.05 -13.79 -20.26
C SER A 167 7.92 -14.02 -18.76
N VAL A 168 7.83 -15.30 -18.38
CA VAL A 168 7.99 -15.75 -17.00
C VAL A 168 9.34 -16.44 -16.87
N THR A 169 10.14 -16.05 -15.88
CA THR A 169 11.44 -16.67 -15.59
C THR A 169 11.48 -17.10 -14.12
N ILE A 170 11.74 -18.40 -13.88
CA ILE A 170 11.90 -18.96 -12.54
C ILE A 170 13.32 -19.51 -12.44
N LYS A 171 14.10 -18.98 -11.50
CA LYS A 171 15.48 -19.40 -11.22
C LYS A 171 15.58 -19.87 -9.78
N SER A 172 16.14 -21.06 -9.58
CA SER A 172 16.45 -21.61 -8.26
C SER A 172 17.87 -22.17 -8.30
N ALA A 173 18.68 -21.85 -7.30
CA ALA A 173 20.03 -22.39 -7.17
C ALA A 173 20.03 -23.83 -6.63
N SER A 174 18.91 -24.28 -6.07
CA SER A 174 18.75 -25.62 -5.52
C SER A 174 17.74 -26.40 -6.37
N SER A 175 16.51 -26.57 -5.90
CA SER A 175 15.47 -27.33 -6.61
C SER A 175 14.26 -26.46 -6.93
N ILE A 176 13.51 -26.89 -7.96
CA ILE A 176 12.12 -26.49 -8.21
C ILE A 176 11.30 -27.77 -8.15
N THR A 177 10.20 -27.78 -7.39
CA THR A 177 9.28 -28.91 -7.29
C THR A 177 7.89 -28.47 -7.74
N ILE A 178 7.32 -29.18 -8.71
CA ILE A 178 5.96 -28.94 -9.21
C ILE A 178 5.17 -30.23 -9.01
N LYS A 179 4.07 -30.15 -8.26
CA LYS A 179 3.18 -31.29 -7.99
C LYS A 179 1.75 -30.88 -8.30
N ALA A 180 1.05 -31.72 -9.07
CA ALA A 180 -0.37 -31.57 -9.35
C ALA A 180 -1.08 -32.87 -8.94
N GLY A 181 -2.24 -32.75 -8.28
CA GLY A 181 -3.02 -33.90 -7.82
C GLY A 181 -3.76 -34.63 -8.94
N THR A 182 -4.10 -33.92 -10.03
CA THR A 182 -4.87 -34.46 -11.16
C THR A 182 -4.06 -34.46 -12.45
N SER A 183 -3.60 -33.29 -12.89
CA SER A 183 -2.89 -33.15 -14.17
C SER A 183 -1.90 -32.00 -14.15
N LEU A 184 -0.79 -32.16 -14.85
CA LEU A 184 0.16 -31.10 -15.19
C LEU A 184 0.28 -31.05 -16.72
N THR A 185 -0.07 -29.92 -17.33
CA THR A 185 -0.01 -29.71 -18.78
C THR A 185 1.05 -28.67 -19.10
N ASN A 186 1.97 -29.00 -20.00
CA ASN A 186 2.96 -28.06 -20.53
C ASN A 186 2.77 -27.98 -22.04
N GLU A 187 2.43 -26.79 -22.54
CA GLU A 187 2.21 -26.53 -23.96
C GLU A 187 3.09 -25.36 -24.41
N ALA A 188 3.73 -25.51 -25.56
CA ALA A 188 4.55 -24.47 -26.17
C ALA A 188 4.32 -24.45 -27.68
N GLY A 189 4.12 -23.25 -28.25
CA GLY A 189 3.81 -23.11 -29.68
C GLY A 189 4.98 -23.43 -30.62
N THR A 190 6.22 -23.27 -30.16
CA THR A 190 7.42 -23.51 -30.98
C THR A 190 8.26 -24.68 -30.47
N SER A 191 8.66 -24.65 -29.20
CA SER A 191 9.49 -25.71 -28.62
C SER A 191 9.30 -25.82 -27.11
N LEU A 192 9.37 -27.06 -26.63
CA LEU A 192 9.49 -27.40 -25.22
C LEU A 192 10.81 -28.16 -25.04
N THR A 193 11.74 -27.62 -24.24
CA THR A 193 13.07 -28.23 -24.03
C THR A 193 13.24 -28.65 -22.58
N ASN A 194 13.49 -29.94 -22.36
CA ASN A 194 13.89 -30.49 -21.06
C ASN A 194 15.34 -30.95 -21.15
N LYS A 195 16.24 -30.29 -20.40
CA LYS A 195 17.66 -30.62 -20.36
C LYS A 195 18.09 -30.91 -18.93
N ALA A 196 18.66 -32.09 -18.70
CA ALA A 196 19.26 -32.47 -17.43
C ALA A 196 20.74 -32.82 -17.61
N GLY A 197 21.57 -32.51 -16.62
CA GLY A 197 23.01 -32.80 -16.65
C GLY A 197 23.37 -34.27 -16.36
N THR A 198 22.57 -34.94 -15.54
CA THR A 198 22.81 -36.33 -15.12
C THR A 198 21.75 -37.27 -15.67
N SER A 199 20.48 -37.01 -15.39
CA SER A 199 19.37 -37.88 -15.80
C SER A 199 18.09 -37.09 -16.01
N LEU A 200 17.33 -37.48 -17.04
CA LEU A 200 15.94 -37.09 -17.22
C LEU A 200 15.10 -38.36 -17.14
N THR A 201 14.21 -38.45 -16.14
CA THR A 201 13.37 -39.62 -15.89
C THR A 201 11.92 -39.28 -16.20
N ASN A 202 11.28 -40.08 -17.06
CA ASN A 202 9.85 -40.01 -17.33
C ASN A 202 9.23 -41.36 -16.98
N GLU A 203 8.35 -41.38 -15.98
CA GLU A 203 7.67 -42.58 -15.51
C GLU A 203 6.17 -42.41 -15.67
N ALA A 204 5.53 -43.36 -16.36
CA ALA A 204 4.09 -43.43 -16.49
C ALA A 204 3.62 -44.86 -16.20
N GLN A 205 2.60 -45.01 -15.36
CA GLN A 205 2.08 -46.33 -14.96
C GLN A 205 1.31 -47.03 -16.08
N MET A 206 0.57 -46.27 -16.88
CA MET A 206 -0.26 -46.80 -17.97
C MET A 206 0.42 -46.69 -19.33
N SER A 207 0.82 -45.48 -19.71
CA SER A 207 1.45 -45.24 -21.01
C SER A 207 2.32 -44.00 -21.01
N LEU A 208 3.43 -44.08 -21.73
CA LEU A 208 4.21 -42.94 -22.18
C LEU A 208 4.12 -42.88 -23.71
N THR A 209 3.54 -41.81 -24.25
CA THR A 209 3.35 -41.65 -25.70
C THR A 209 4.21 -40.51 -26.20
N ASN A 210 5.15 -40.82 -27.10
CA ASN A 210 5.89 -39.83 -27.87
C ASN A 210 5.36 -39.84 -29.30
N LYS A 211 4.82 -38.72 -29.76
CA LYS A 211 4.30 -38.56 -31.12
C LYS A 211 5.01 -37.39 -31.79
N ALA A 212 5.65 -37.64 -32.93
CA ALA A 212 6.23 -36.60 -33.77
C ALA A 212 5.83 -36.84 -35.23
N ASN A 213 5.58 -35.76 -35.97
CA ASN A 213 5.21 -35.84 -37.38
C ASN A 213 6.42 -36.10 -38.30
N MET A 214 7.62 -35.66 -37.89
CA MET A 214 8.83 -35.79 -38.70
C MET A 214 9.77 -36.85 -38.14
N ASN A 215 10.25 -36.70 -36.90
CA ASN A 215 11.21 -37.61 -36.30
C ASN A 215 11.10 -37.70 -34.78
N ILE A 216 11.46 -38.86 -34.25
CA ILE A 216 11.86 -39.04 -32.85
C ILE A 216 13.29 -39.56 -32.91
N GLU A 217 14.23 -38.83 -32.33
CA GLU A 217 15.64 -39.20 -32.30
C GLU A 217 16.06 -39.58 -30.88
N ASN A 218 16.55 -40.81 -30.70
CA ASN A 218 17.12 -41.29 -29.45
C ASN A 218 18.61 -41.61 -29.68
N ASN A 219 19.49 -40.70 -29.30
CA ASN A 219 20.93 -40.84 -29.49
C ASN A 219 21.62 -41.17 -28.16
N ALA A 220 21.96 -42.46 -27.97
CA ALA A 220 22.68 -42.93 -26.78
C ALA A 220 24.11 -43.32 -27.14
N VAL A 221 25.10 -42.78 -26.42
CA VAL A 221 26.53 -43.03 -26.68
C VAL A 221 26.95 -44.44 -26.27
N MET A 222 26.39 -44.96 -25.17
CA MET A 222 26.75 -46.29 -24.65
C MET A 222 25.70 -47.34 -25.00
N GLN A 223 24.44 -47.10 -24.66
CA GLN A 223 23.37 -48.07 -24.84
C GLN A 223 22.01 -47.40 -24.90
N LEU A 224 21.18 -47.86 -25.82
CA LEU A 224 19.73 -47.67 -25.78
C LEU A 224 19.09 -49.02 -25.46
N THR A 225 18.33 -49.10 -24.37
CA THR A 225 17.65 -50.33 -23.95
C THR A 225 16.15 -50.15 -24.03
N ASN A 226 15.49 -50.94 -24.88
CA ASN A 226 14.04 -51.07 -24.91
C ASN A 226 13.67 -52.48 -24.47
N LYS A 227 12.96 -52.62 -23.35
CA LYS A 227 12.48 -53.92 -22.86
C LYS A 227 10.97 -54.00 -23.08
N GLY A 228 10.53 -54.90 -23.95
CA GLY A 228 9.13 -55.29 -24.04
C GLY A 228 8.66 -56.04 -22.80
N GLY A 229 7.37 -55.94 -22.49
CA GLY A 229 6.70 -56.88 -21.58
C GLY A 229 6.40 -58.19 -22.32
N THR A 230 5.13 -58.59 -22.36
CA THR A 230 4.68 -59.77 -23.15
C THR A 230 5.00 -59.65 -24.64
N MET A 231 4.99 -58.42 -25.19
CA MET A 231 5.25 -58.14 -26.60
C MET A 231 5.95 -56.80 -26.74
N GLN A 232 6.83 -56.70 -27.74
CA GLN A 232 7.32 -55.43 -28.27
C GLN A 232 7.05 -55.40 -29.77
N THR A 233 6.34 -54.38 -30.23
CA THR A 233 6.06 -54.19 -31.65
C THR A 233 6.86 -53.02 -32.18
N VAL A 234 7.55 -53.22 -33.31
CA VAL A 234 8.22 -52.17 -34.07
C VAL A 234 7.66 -52.22 -35.49
N ASP A 235 6.88 -51.20 -35.84
CA ASP A 235 6.26 -51.08 -37.17
C ASP A 235 6.91 -49.92 -37.93
N GLY A 236 7.43 -50.21 -39.11
CA GLY A 236 8.07 -49.22 -39.98
C GLY A 236 7.10 -48.50 -40.92
N GLY A 237 5.86 -48.96 -41.07
CA GLY A 237 4.86 -48.49 -42.05
C GLY A 237 5.23 -48.75 -43.52
N GLY A 238 6.46 -48.42 -43.93
CA GLY A 238 7.02 -48.69 -45.25
C GLY A 238 8.28 -49.58 -45.19
N MET A 239 9.38 -49.07 -44.62
CA MET A 239 10.66 -49.81 -44.52
C MET A 239 11.27 -49.62 -43.13
N LEU A 240 11.53 -50.73 -42.44
CA LEU A 240 12.30 -50.77 -41.20
C LEU A 240 13.76 -51.13 -41.52
N VAL A 241 14.71 -50.30 -41.08
CA VAL A 241 16.14 -50.53 -41.28
C VAL A 241 16.83 -50.68 -39.93
N ILE A 242 17.41 -51.85 -39.68
CA ILE A 242 18.21 -52.14 -38.47
C ILE A 242 19.66 -52.33 -38.90
N LYS A 243 20.58 -51.54 -38.34
CA LYS A 243 22.02 -51.61 -38.62
C LYS A 243 22.77 -51.81 -37.32
N GLY A 244 23.74 -52.73 -37.31
CA GLY A 244 24.62 -52.99 -36.18
C GLY A 244 25.72 -53.99 -36.55
N GLY A 245 26.81 -54.01 -35.78
CA GLY A 245 27.90 -54.98 -35.98
C GLY A 245 27.46 -56.44 -35.79
N MET A 246 26.45 -56.66 -34.94
CA MET A 246 25.78 -57.95 -34.74
C MET A 246 24.30 -57.70 -34.45
N VAL A 247 23.42 -58.34 -35.22
CA VAL A 247 21.97 -58.36 -34.95
C VAL A 247 21.60 -59.81 -34.63
N LYS A 248 21.19 -60.05 -33.39
CA LYS A 248 20.74 -61.38 -32.94
C LYS A 248 19.21 -61.38 -32.84
N ILE A 249 18.59 -62.30 -33.56
CA ILE A 249 17.16 -62.60 -33.46
C ILE A 249 17.10 -64.02 -32.91
N ASN A 250 16.47 -64.21 -31.76
CA ASN A 250 16.40 -65.49 -31.05
C ASN A 250 15.01 -65.75 -30.50
#